data_AF-A0A565BMH8-F1
#
_entry.id   AF-A0A565BMH8-F1
#
_cell.length_a   1.000
_cell.length_b   1.000
_cell.length_c   1.000
_cell.angle_alpha   90.00
_cell.angle_beta   90.00
_cell.angle_gamma   90.00
#
_symmetry.space_group_name_H-M   'P 1'
#
loop_
_entity.id
_entity.type
_entity.pdbx_description
1 polymer ?
#
loop_
_entity_poly.entity_id
_entity_poly.type
_entity_poly.pdbx_seq_one_letter_code
_entity_poly.pdbx_strand_id
1 'polypeptide(L)'
;MKKHAMPLMPYYKGFKGNISKDETKKQTYTTTGSYKVNPLFSDVVNCSDDTNAPLKLTLDETNMKWLMSLKRTEILKTLKLTSSISTRNVHLFDAKGDIQKYEMVEEIIESFCFEKLREHEDREFIDEIRNGSISLSSTTRIESQLIEEFTTGGYEVVRGVSDFRHLRSMELDSVLTSEYAMELSAKRKIVETKMQYLNDNPPRERFLKAVDAFVEKLEKLETAKNQKAKGEKRKTDKEPSKKNVKKQQT
;
A
#
# COMPACT_ATOMS: atom_id res chain seq x y z
N MET A 1 -9.89 23.03 2.37
CA MET A 1 -9.18 22.50 3.56
C MET A 1 -8.40 21.26 3.14
N LYS A 2 -7.06 21.30 3.14
CA LYS A 2 -6.24 20.10 2.89
C LYS A 2 -6.44 19.16 4.08
N LYS A 3 -7.07 18.01 3.87
CA LYS A 3 -7.15 16.96 4.89
C LYS A 3 -5.74 16.41 5.06
N HIS A 4 -5.04 16.82 6.13
CA HIS A 4 -3.76 16.21 6.48
C HIS A 4 -3.98 14.74 6.85
N ALA A 5 -3.06 13.88 6.42
CA ALA A 5 -3.05 12.48 6.82
C ALA A 5 -3.01 12.38 8.36
N MET A 6 -3.73 11.41 8.93
CA MET A 6 -3.68 11.16 10.37
C MET A 6 -2.27 10.76 10.77
N PRO A 7 -1.74 11.25 11.91
CA PRO A 7 -0.40 10.91 12.35
C PRO A 7 -0.27 9.42 12.62
N LEU A 8 0.75 8.77 12.04
CA LEU A 8 0.97 7.34 12.24
C LEU A 8 1.76 7.07 13.53
N MET A 9 1.37 6.01 14.23
CA MET A 9 2.12 5.46 15.36
C MET A 9 2.85 4.19 14.92
N PRO A 10 4.09 3.96 15.42
CA PRO A 10 4.78 2.70 15.23
C PRO A 10 3.92 1.52 15.69
N TYR A 11 3.92 0.45 14.89
CA TYR A 11 3.16 -0.75 15.16
C TYR A 11 4.02 -1.98 14.87
N TYR A 12 4.04 -2.93 15.82
CA TYR A 12 4.74 -4.18 15.67
C TYR A 12 3.75 -5.35 15.78
N LYS A 13 3.67 -6.14 14.72
CA LYS A 13 2.76 -7.28 14.66
C LYS A 13 3.05 -8.27 15.78
N GLY A 14 2.02 -8.65 16.55
CA GLY A 14 2.12 -9.59 17.65
C GLY A 14 2.67 -9.00 18.96
N PHE A 15 3.09 -7.73 18.98
CA PHE A 15 3.48 -7.04 20.19
C PHE A 15 2.25 -6.80 21.09
N LYS A 16 2.33 -7.25 22.34
CA LYS A 16 1.24 -7.13 23.33
C LYS A 16 1.43 -5.99 24.32
N GLY A 17 2.53 -5.25 24.18
CA GLY A 17 2.82 -4.08 25.00
C GLY A 17 2.09 -2.84 24.51
N ASN A 18 2.40 -1.70 25.11
CA ASN A 18 1.86 -0.41 24.72
C ASN A 18 2.96 0.50 24.16
N ILE A 19 2.63 1.29 23.14
CA ILE A 19 3.52 2.25 22.52
C ILE A 19 2.89 3.63 22.68
N SER A 20 3.61 4.57 23.28
CA SER A 20 3.16 5.95 23.47
C SER A 20 4.15 6.93 22.86
N LYS A 21 3.66 8.01 22.25
CA LYS A 21 4.50 9.10 21.75
C LYS A 21 4.91 10.00 22.91
N ASP A 22 6.17 10.39 22.97
CA ASP A 22 6.62 11.37 23.96
C ASP A 22 6.20 12.77 23.51
N GLU A 23 5.56 13.53 24.40
CA GLU A 23 5.07 14.89 24.12
C GLU A 23 6.21 15.91 24.00
N THR A 24 7.30 15.68 24.75
CA THR A 24 8.43 16.63 24.85
C THR A 24 9.42 16.50 23.70
N LYS A 25 9.55 15.30 23.12
CA LYS A 25 10.54 14.99 22.07
C LYS A 25 9.82 14.55 20.81
N LYS A 26 9.85 15.39 19.77
CA LYS A 26 9.37 15.01 18.44
C LYS A 26 10.04 13.69 18.00
N GLN A 27 9.27 12.82 17.34
CA GLN A 27 9.74 11.54 16.77
C GLN A 27 10.34 10.53 17.76
N THR A 28 10.03 10.67 19.05
CA THR A 28 10.42 9.71 20.09
C THR A 28 9.19 8.99 20.62
N TYR A 29 9.32 7.68 20.80
CA TYR A 29 8.27 6.79 21.26
C TYR A 29 8.78 5.94 22.42
N THR A 30 7.93 5.72 23.41
CA THR A 30 8.21 4.81 24.51
C THR A 30 7.39 3.54 24.32
N THR A 31 8.09 2.41 24.29
CA THR A 31 7.50 1.08 24.27
C THR A 31 7.50 0.51 25.68
N THR A 32 6.39 -0.09 26.09
CA THR A 32 6.20 -0.66 27.42
C THR A 32 5.71 -2.09 27.30
N GLY A 33 6.37 -3.01 27.99
CA GLY A 33 5.95 -4.41 28.10
C GLY A 33 4.71 -4.56 28.97
N SER A 34 4.10 -5.75 28.91
CA SER A 34 2.98 -6.11 29.77
C SER A 34 3.45 -6.97 30.94
N TYR A 35 3.00 -6.68 32.15
CA TYR A 35 3.19 -7.56 33.31
C TYR A 35 1.84 -7.86 33.96
N LYS A 36 1.75 -9.02 34.63
CA LYS A 36 0.61 -9.43 35.45
C LYS A 36 1.16 -9.97 36.76
N VAL A 37 0.54 -9.55 37.86
CA VAL A 37 0.89 -10.01 39.20
C VAL A 37 -0.06 -11.14 39.57
N ASN A 38 0.49 -12.33 39.86
CA ASN A 38 -0.26 -13.47 40.37
C ASN A 38 0.20 -13.76 41.80
N PRO A 39 -0.71 -13.88 42.78
CA PRO A 39 -0.35 -14.05 44.19
C PRO A 39 0.02 -15.49 44.59
N LEU A 40 0.01 -16.46 43.67
CA LEU A 40 0.39 -17.84 43.94
C LEU A 40 1.55 -18.28 43.03
N PHE A 41 2.36 -19.21 43.56
CA PHE A 41 3.41 -20.03 42.96
C PHE A 41 4.85 -19.73 43.39
N SER A 42 5.49 -20.78 43.93
CA SER A 42 6.92 -20.94 44.12
C SER A 42 7.60 -21.27 42.79
N ASP A 43 8.82 -20.75 42.62
CA ASP A 43 9.79 -20.99 41.54
C ASP A 43 9.73 -20.08 40.29
N VAL A 44 10.91 -19.55 39.92
CA VAL A 44 11.17 -18.82 38.67
C VAL A 44 11.16 -19.82 37.53
N VAL A 45 10.04 -19.91 36.82
CA VAL A 45 9.90 -20.79 35.65
C VAL A 45 9.87 -19.94 34.40
N ASN A 46 10.85 -20.14 33.53
CA ASN A 46 10.78 -19.63 32.16
C ASN A 46 9.72 -20.45 31.40
N CYS A 47 8.61 -19.82 31.02
CA CYS A 47 7.56 -20.44 30.19
C CYS A 47 7.59 -19.90 28.75
N SER A 48 8.78 -19.50 28.28
CA SER A 48 8.94 -18.96 26.93
C SER A 48 8.87 -20.06 25.88
N ASP A 49 8.05 -19.83 24.86
CA ASP A 49 8.03 -20.57 23.60
C ASP A 49 8.68 -19.71 22.50
N ASP A 50 8.91 -20.27 21.31
CA ASP A 50 9.48 -19.55 20.16
C ASP A 50 8.70 -18.27 19.75
N THR A 51 7.44 -18.14 20.18
CA THR A 51 6.53 -17.05 19.80
C THR A 51 6.06 -16.18 20.95
N ASN A 52 6.20 -16.64 22.20
CA ASN A 52 5.77 -15.88 23.37
C ASN A 52 6.85 -16.03 24.44
N ALA A 53 7.31 -14.93 25.03
CA ALA A 53 8.31 -14.96 26.09
C ALA A 53 7.74 -14.55 27.46
N PRO A 54 6.74 -15.26 28.04
CA PRO A 54 6.32 -14.98 29.41
C PRO A 54 7.36 -15.49 30.40
N LEU A 55 8.08 -14.54 31.03
CA LEU A 55 8.95 -14.82 32.18
C LEU A 55 8.12 -14.74 33.46
N LYS A 56 8.08 -15.82 34.25
CA LYS A 56 7.52 -15.79 35.61
C LYS A 56 8.64 -15.56 36.60
N LEU A 57 8.55 -14.47 37.37
CA LEU A 57 9.49 -14.13 38.43
C LEU A 57 8.83 -14.36 39.78
N THR A 58 9.47 -15.14 40.64
CA THR A 58 9.08 -15.29 42.05
C THR A 58 9.91 -14.33 42.87
N LEU A 59 9.24 -13.51 43.68
CA LEU A 59 9.86 -12.56 44.60
C LEU A 59 9.49 -12.98 46.02
N ASP A 60 10.41 -12.76 46.96
CA ASP A 60 10.15 -12.84 48.40
C ASP A 60 9.12 -11.79 48.83
N GLU A 61 8.46 -12.04 49.97
CA GLU A 61 7.39 -11.16 50.47
C GLU A 61 7.85 -9.70 50.65
N THR A 62 9.11 -9.48 51.04
CA THR A 62 9.67 -8.13 51.22
C THR A 62 9.80 -7.42 49.87
N ASN A 63 10.44 -8.03 48.88
CA ASN A 63 10.56 -7.44 47.54
C ASN A 63 9.21 -7.31 46.82
N MET A 64 8.28 -8.24 47.05
CA MET A 64 6.94 -8.17 46.48
C MET A 64 6.13 -7.00 47.05
N LYS A 65 6.16 -6.81 48.37
CA LYS A 65 5.51 -5.67 49.02
C LYS A 65 6.14 -4.34 48.58
N TRP A 66 7.46 -4.31 48.44
CA TRP A 66 8.16 -3.16 47.87
C TRP A 66 7.69 -2.86 46.45
N LEU A 67 7.67 -3.85 45.55
CA LEU A 67 7.26 -3.66 44.16
C LEU A 67 5.80 -3.21 44.05
N MET A 68 4.92 -3.72 44.90
CA MET A 68 3.50 -3.33 44.94
C MET A 68 3.26 -1.93 45.53
N SER A 69 4.22 -1.37 46.27
CA SER A 69 4.16 0.02 46.75
C SER A 69 4.53 1.05 45.68
N LEU A 70 5.21 0.62 44.62
CA LEU A 70 5.66 1.48 43.53
C LEU A 70 4.52 1.79 42.54
N LYS A 71 4.67 2.90 41.82
CA LYS A 71 3.76 3.22 40.71
C LYS A 71 4.02 2.29 39.53
N ARG A 72 3.00 2.07 38.70
CA ARG A 72 3.11 1.24 37.47
C ARG A 72 4.29 1.64 36.57
N THR A 73 4.56 2.93 36.42
CA THR A 73 5.68 3.45 35.61
C THR A 73 7.04 3.10 36.20
N GLU A 74 7.16 3.07 37.53
CA GLU A 74 8.39 2.73 38.24
C GLU A 74 8.62 1.22 38.17
N ILE A 75 7.58 0.40 38.37
CA ILE A 75 7.66 -1.06 38.20
C ILE A 75 8.20 -1.42 36.81
N LEU A 76 7.65 -0.81 35.75
CA LEU A 76 8.09 -1.05 34.38
C LEU A 76 9.57 -0.68 34.18
N LYS A 77 10.04 0.43 34.78
CA LYS A 77 11.45 0.85 34.69
C LYS A 77 12.36 -0.09 35.49
N THR A 78 11.98 -0.44 36.71
CA THR A 78 12.71 -1.38 37.58
C THR A 78 12.90 -2.74 36.90
N LEU A 79 11.84 -3.26 36.28
CA LEU A 79 11.87 -4.53 35.54
C LEU A 79 12.43 -4.39 34.11
N LYS A 80 12.91 -3.21 33.72
CA LYS A 80 13.44 -2.90 32.38
C LYS A 80 12.48 -3.27 31.25
N LEU A 81 11.18 -3.12 31.49
CA LEU A 81 10.11 -3.33 30.51
C LEU A 81 9.81 -2.06 29.70
N THR A 82 10.64 -1.03 29.78
CA THR A 82 10.51 0.21 29.00
C THR A 82 11.69 0.40 28.07
N SER A 83 11.43 0.68 26.80
CA SER A 83 12.47 1.06 25.82
C SER A 83 12.04 2.30 25.04
N SER A 84 13.00 3.15 24.70
CA SER A 84 12.79 4.36 23.91
C SER A 84 13.25 4.13 22.48
N ILE A 85 12.41 4.52 21.53
CA ILE A 85 12.66 4.42 20.09
C ILE A 85 12.65 5.84 19.54
N SER A 86 13.74 6.23 18.88
CA SER A 86 13.83 7.53 18.19
C SER A 86 13.89 7.32 16.69
N THR A 87 13.13 8.11 15.95
CA THR A 87 13.03 8.05 14.47
C THR A 87 13.60 9.31 13.81
N ARG A 88 14.54 9.99 14.47
CA ARG A 88 15.08 11.29 14.04
C ARG A 88 15.92 11.24 12.77
N ASN A 89 16.47 10.08 12.43
CA ASN A 89 17.47 9.94 11.37
C ASN A 89 17.02 8.94 10.30
N VAL A 90 15.89 9.22 9.66
CA VAL A 90 15.41 8.40 8.54
C VAL A 90 16.02 8.93 7.24
N HIS A 91 16.91 8.11 6.65
CA HIS A 91 17.51 8.35 5.35
C HIS A 91 17.09 7.23 4.40
N LEU A 92 16.45 7.59 3.29
CA LEU A 92 16.00 6.65 2.28
C LEU A 92 16.44 7.16 0.90
N PHE A 93 16.51 6.23 -0.05
CA PHE A 93 16.66 6.59 -1.45
C PHE A 93 15.34 7.10 -2.00
N ASP A 94 15.39 8.24 -2.69
CA ASP A 94 14.24 8.77 -3.41
C ASP A 94 14.02 8.03 -4.75
N ALA A 95 13.00 8.44 -5.50
CA ALA A 95 12.69 7.86 -6.82
C ALA A 95 13.79 8.07 -7.88
N LYS A 96 14.72 8.99 -7.65
CA LYS A 96 15.86 9.27 -8.53
C LYS A 96 17.11 8.50 -8.12
N GLY A 97 17.11 7.88 -6.94
CA GLY A 97 18.24 7.17 -6.37
C GLY A 97 19.14 8.02 -5.47
N ASP A 98 18.71 9.24 -5.12
CA ASP A 98 19.44 10.15 -4.23
C ASP A 98 19.07 9.88 -2.76
N ILE A 99 20.03 10.10 -1.84
CA ILE A 99 19.78 9.93 -0.40
C ILE A 99 19.07 11.17 0.14
N GLN A 100 17.83 11.00 0.56
CA GLN A 100 17.02 12.05 1.18
C GLN A 100 16.79 11.77 2.66
N LYS A 101 16.91 12.83 3.48
CA LYS A 101 16.47 12.80 4.89
C LYS A 101 14.98 13.15 4.97
N TYR A 102 14.23 12.31 5.67
CA TYR A 102 12.82 12.54 5.99
C TYR A 102 12.69 12.92 7.45
N GLU A 103 11.93 13.96 7.73
CA GLU A 103 11.66 14.39 9.10
C GLU A 103 10.47 13.61 9.66
N MET A 104 9.43 13.41 8.85
CA MET A 104 8.21 12.75 9.29
C MET A 104 7.90 11.53 8.40
N VAL A 105 7.32 10.48 9.00
CA VAL A 105 6.94 9.27 8.24
C VAL A 105 5.87 9.59 7.20
N GLU A 106 5.04 10.58 7.48
CA GLU A 106 4.01 11.10 6.59
C GLU A 106 4.61 11.62 5.27
N GLU A 107 5.80 12.24 5.30
CA GLU A 107 6.50 12.70 4.08
C GLU A 107 6.90 11.53 3.18
N ILE A 108 7.32 10.42 3.78
CA ILE A 108 7.67 9.18 3.07
C ILE A 108 6.42 8.61 2.40
N ILE A 109 5.29 8.57 3.13
CA ILE A 109 4.01 8.07 2.60
C ILE A 109 3.51 8.97 1.47
N GLU A 110 3.61 10.29 1.62
CA GLU A 110 3.21 11.24 0.56
C GLU A 110 4.06 11.03 -0.70
N SER A 111 5.39 10.93 -0.56
CA SER A 111 6.30 10.65 -1.68
C SER A 111 6.00 9.30 -2.34
N PHE A 112 5.76 8.26 -1.55
CA PHE A 112 5.40 6.94 -2.07
C PHE A 112 4.06 6.94 -2.80
N CYS A 113 3.02 7.54 -2.22
CA CYS A 113 1.70 7.65 -2.84
C CYS A 113 1.75 8.45 -4.14
N PHE A 114 2.55 9.51 -4.19
CA PHE A 114 2.74 10.31 -5.39
C PHE A 114 3.34 9.47 -6.52
N GLU A 115 4.44 8.76 -6.28
CA GLU A 115 5.07 7.92 -7.31
C GLU A 115 4.18 6.74 -7.71
N LYS A 116 3.46 6.14 -6.75
CA LYS A 116 2.52 5.05 -7.06
C LYS A 116 1.33 5.51 -7.90
N LEU A 117 0.78 6.70 -7.62
CA LEU A 117 -0.27 7.27 -8.46
C LEU A 117 0.24 7.53 -9.88
N ARG A 118 1.49 7.98 -10.03
CA ARG A 118 2.14 8.19 -11.32
C ARG A 118 2.37 6.91 -12.11
N GLU A 119 2.69 5.80 -11.44
CA GLU A 119 2.77 4.46 -12.08
C GLU A 119 1.40 4.00 -12.61
N HIS A 120 0.33 4.33 -11.88
CA HIS A 120 -1.05 4.04 -12.28
C HIS A 120 -1.63 5.10 -13.24
N GLU A 121 -0.90 6.13 -13.62
CA GLU A 121 -1.21 6.93 -14.80
C GLU A 121 -0.71 6.13 -16.01
N ASP A 122 -1.60 5.51 -16.79
CA ASP A 122 -1.21 4.82 -18.03
C ASP A 122 -0.82 5.86 -19.07
N ARG A 123 0.35 6.50 -18.92
CA ARG A 123 0.78 7.60 -19.78
C ARG A 123 0.86 7.17 -21.24
N GLU A 124 1.32 5.94 -21.48
CA GLU A 124 1.35 5.36 -22.83
C GLU A 124 -0.05 5.25 -23.44
N PHE A 125 -1.04 4.83 -22.65
CA PHE A 125 -2.43 4.73 -23.09
C PHE A 125 -3.09 6.10 -23.28
N ILE A 126 -2.79 7.06 -22.40
CA ILE A 126 -3.25 8.46 -22.51
C ILE A 126 -2.64 9.13 -23.75
N ASP A 127 -1.35 8.92 -24.02
CA ASP A 127 -0.66 9.46 -25.18
C ASP A 127 -1.11 8.78 -26.48
N GLU A 128 -1.37 7.46 -26.48
CA GLU A 128 -1.98 6.75 -27.62
C GLU A 128 -3.35 7.33 -27.97
N ILE A 129 -4.21 7.52 -26.96
CA ILE A 129 -5.54 8.12 -27.13
C ILE A 129 -5.43 9.56 -27.64
N ARG A 130 -4.54 10.37 -27.05
CA ARG A 130 -4.35 11.77 -27.43
C ARG A 130 -3.87 11.89 -28.87
N ASN A 131 -2.86 11.11 -29.25
CA ASN A 131 -2.31 11.09 -30.61
C ASN A 131 -3.36 10.58 -31.62
N GLY A 132 -4.13 9.55 -31.25
CA GLY A 132 -5.27 9.06 -32.02
C GLY A 132 -6.34 10.13 -32.24
N SER A 133 -6.76 10.83 -31.18
CA SER A 133 -7.73 11.93 -31.29
C SER A 133 -7.24 13.09 -32.16
N ILE A 134 -5.98 13.49 -32.03
CA ILE A 134 -5.39 14.56 -32.86
C ILE A 134 -5.36 14.13 -34.33
N SER A 135 -4.93 12.90 -34.62
CA SER A 135 -4.91 12.36 -35.99
C SER A 135 -6.31 12.33 -36.59
N LEU A 136 -7.30 11.72 -35.90
CA LEU A 136 -8.67 11.63 -36.40
C LEU A 136 -9.36 13.00 -36.56
N SER A 137 -9.12 13.93 -35.63
CA SER A 137 -9.69 15.29 -35.72
C SER A 137 -9.09 16.09 -36.88
N SER A 138 -7.80 15.91 -37.17
CA SER A 138 -7.16 16.54 -38.34
C SER A 138 -7.68 15.97 -39.66
N THR A 139 -7.93 14.66 -39.76
CA THR A 139 -8.48 14.01 -40.96
C THR A 139 -9.94 14.42 -41.21
N THR A 140 -10.80 14.35 -40.20
CA THR A 140 -12.24 14.69 -40.33
C THR A 140 -12.48 16.17 -40.64
N ARG A 141 -11.63 17.07 -40.13
CA ARG A 141 -11.72 18.50 -40.41
C ARG A 141 -11.36 18.84 -41.85
N ILE A 142 -10.42 18.10 -42.45
CA ILE A 142 -10.03 18.26 -43.85
C ILE A 142 -11.07 17.64 -44.78
N GLU A 143 -11.65 16.48 -44.45
CA GLU A 143 -12.79 15.93 -45.22
C GLU A 143 -13.96 16.92 -45.26
N SER A 144 -14.29 17.53 -44.13
CA SER A 144 -15.36 18.54 -44.05
C SER A 144 -15.05 19.78 -44.92
N GLN A 145 -13.80 20.26 -44.89
CA GLN A 145 -13.35 21.38 -45.73
C GLN A 145 -13.31 21.02 -47.21
N LEU A 146 -12.84 19.81 -47.58
CA LEU A 146 -12.81 19.34 -48.96
C LEU A 146 -14.24 19.21 -49.52
N ILE A 147 -15.17 18.64 -48.76
CA ILE A 147 -16.59 18.50 -49.15
C ILE A 147 -17.23 19.87 -49.37
N GLU A 148 -16.93 20.87 -48.52
CA GLU A 148 -17.40 22.25 -48.65
C GLU A 148 -16.77 22.97 -49.86
N GLU A 149 -15.48 22.76 -50.10
CA GLU A 149 -14.73 23.33 -51.24
C GLU A 149 -15.23 22.75 -52.58
N PHE A 150 -15.50 21.44 -52.64
CA PHE A 150 -16.10 20.76 -53.80
C PHE A 150 -17.57 21.12 -54.07
N THR A 151 -18.32 21.56 -53.06
CA THR A 151 -19.75 21.93 -53.21
C THR A 151 -19.98 23.41 -53.50
N THR A 152 -19.00 24.29 -53.22
CA THR A 152 -19.25 25.75 -53.26
C THR A 152 -18.25 26.63 -54.02
N GLY A 153 -17.06 26.17 -54.44
CA GLY A 153 -16.04 27.08 -54.97
C GLY A 153 -15.18 26.55 -56.12
N GLY A 154 -15.17 27.28 -57.25
CA GLY A 154 -14.16 27.12 -58.30
C GLY A 154 -12.77 27.49 -57.79
N TYR A 155 -11.77 26.68 -58.16
CA TYR A 155 -10.41 26.66 -57.63
C TYR A 155 -9.62 27.98 -57.73
N GLU A 156 -9.01 28.40 -56.62
CA GLU A 156 -7.70 29.06 -56.61
C GLU A 156 -6.84 28.54 -55.44
N VAL A 157 -5.66 27.98 -55.77
CA VAL A 157 -4.75 27.36 -54.80
C VAL A 157 -3.92 28.43 -54.09
N VAL A 158 -4.22 28.70 -52.82
CA VAL A 158 -3.38 29.56 -51.96
C VAL A 158 -2.29 28.72 -51.31
N ARG A 159 -1.03 28.99 -51.69
CA ARG A 159 0.17 28.42 -51.08
C ARG A 159 0.34 28.93 -49.65
N GLY A 160 0.48 28.03 -48.66
CA GLY A 160 1.19 28.37 -47.42
C GLY A 160 0.69 27.82 -46.08
N VAL A 161 0.17 26.59 -45.97
CA VAL A 161 -0.14 26.02 -44.65
C VAL A 161 0.50 24.64 -44.42
N SER A 162 1.44 24.65 -43.47
CA SER A 162 1.86 23.65 -42.47
C SER A 162 1.64 22.14 -42.70
N ASP A 163 2.75 21.43 -42.98
CA ASP A 163 3.05 20.00 -42.76
C ASP A 163 1.89 18.96 -42.71
N PHE A 164 1.13 18.84 -43.80
CA PHE A 164 0.18 17.74 -44.06
C PHE A 164 0.87 16.44 -44.56
N ARG A 165 1.98 16.02 -43.95
CA ARG A 165 2.78 14.86 -44.43
C ARG A 165 1.98 13.57 -44.51
N HIS A 166 1.08 13.35 -43.56
CA HIS A 166 0.24 12.14 -43.48
C HIS A 166 -0.88 12.11 -44.53
N LEU A 167 -1.32 13.27 -45.04
CA LEU A 167 -2.33 13.35 -46.09
C LEU A 167 -1.70 13.25 -47.48
N ARG A 168 -0.47 13.72 -47.64
CA ARG A 168 0.29 13.58 -48.89
C ARG A 168 0.64 12.12 -49.20
N SER A 169 0.65 11.26 -48.18
CA SER A 169 0.84 9.82 -48.30
C SER A 169 -0.46 9.04 -48.54
N MET A 170 -1.63 9.69 -48.55
CA MET A 170 -2.90 9.01 -48.80
C MET A 170 -3.29 9.11 -50.28
N GLU A 171 -3.75 8.00 -50.85
CA GLU A 171 -4.28 7.97 -52.21
C GLU A 171 -5.68 8.63 -52.25
N LEU A 172 -5.88 9.60 -53.14
CA LEU A 172 -7.14 10.38 -53.25
C LEU A 172 -8.37 9.50 -53.49
N ASP A 173 -8.20 8.40 -54.23
CA ASP A 173 -9.28 7.46 -54.58
C ASP A 173 -9.80 6.65 -53.38
N SER A 174 -8.99 6.47 -52.32
CA SER A 174 -9.43 5.73 -51.13
C SER A 174 -10.22 6.60 -50.14
N VAL A 175 -9.97 7.91 -50.13
CA VAL A 175 -10.49 8.85 -49.12
C VAL A 175 -11.95 9.25 -49.37
N LEU A 176 -12.39 9.26 -50.63
CA LEU A 176 -13.74 9.66 -51.04
C LEU A 176 -14.74 8.48 -51.13
N THR A 177 -14.48 7.39 -50.40
CA THR A 177 -15.36 6.21 -50.38
C THR A 177 -16.19 6.15 -49.11
N SER A 178 -17.46 5.73 -49.24
CA SER A 178 -18.36 5.52 -48.10
C SER A 178 -17.81 4.52 -47.09
N GLU A 179 -17.03 3.53 -47.55
CA GLU A 179 -16.41 2.50 -46.72
C GLU A 179 -15.30 3.08 -45.83
N TYR A 180 -14.48 3.99 -46.37
CA TYR A 180 -13.43 4.65 -45.62
C TYR A 180 -13.98 5.61 -44.54
N ALA A 181 -15.05 6.33 -44.84
CA ALA A 181 -15.78 7.14 -43.86
C ALA A 181 -16.36 6.27 -42.72
N MET A 182 -16.88 5.08 -43.04
CA MET A 182 -17.32 4.11 -42.03
C MET A 182 -16.15 3.62 -41.17
N GLU A 183 -14.99 3.33 -41.76
CA GLU A 183 -13.77 2.93 -41.04
C GLU A 183 -13.28 4.02 -40.07
N LEU A 184 -13.26 5.28 -40.50
CA LEU A 184 -12.94 6.44 -39.66
C LEU A 184 -13.92 6.59 -38.50
N SER A 185 -15.23 6.41 -38.75
CA SER A 185 -16.25 6.45 -37.70
C SER A 185 -16.07 5.33 -36.67
N ALA A 186 -15.66 4.13 -37.10
CA ALA A 186 -15.36 3.01 -36.23
C ALA A 186 -14.10 3.29 -35.38
N LYS A 187 -13.03 3.79 -35.99
CA LYS A 187 -11.81 4.20 -35.28
C LYS A 187 -12.11 5.29 -34.24
N ARG A 188 -12.96 6.27 -34.59
CA ARG A 188 -13.40 7.32 -33.67
C ARG A 188 -14.16 6.75 -32.48
N LYS A 189 -15.11 5.84 -32.71
CA LYS A 189 -15.87 5.18 -31.66
C LYS A 189 -14.98 4.38 -30.70
N ILE A 190 -13.94 3.73 -31.21
CA ILE A 190 -12.94 3.02 -30.39
C ILE A 190 -12.22 4.01 -29.47
N VAL A 191 -11.72 5.13 -30.01
CA VAL A 191 -11.03 6.16 -29.22
C VAL A 191 -11.96 6.80 -28.18
N GLU A 192 -13.21 7.08 -28.54
CA GLU A 192 -14.23 7.61 -27.62
C GLU A 192 -14.54 6.62 -26.48
N THR A 193 -14.64 5.32 -26.79
CA THR A 193 -14.83 4.27 -25.78
C THR A 193 -13.64 4.19 -24.82
N LYS A 194 -12.41 4.27 -25.35
CA LYS A 194 -11.19 4.31 -24.52
C LYS A 194 -11.13 5.55 -23.62
N MET A 195 -11.57 6.71 -24.10
CA MET A 195 -11.67 7.93 -23.29
C MET A 195 -12.73 7.82 -22.19
N GLN A 196 -13.90 7.25 -22.50
CA GLN A 196 -14.93 6.98 -21.49
C GLN A 196 -14.40 6.06 -20.39
N TYR A 197 -13.71 4.98 -20.77
CA TYR A 197 -13.09 4.07 -19.80
C TYR A 197 -12.10 4.77 -18.86
N LEU A 198 -11.27 5.70 -19.37
CA LEU A 198 -10.34 6.48 -18.53
C LEU A 198 -11.05 7.44 -17.59
N ASN A 199 -12.13 8.07 -18.03
CA ASN A 199 -12.95 8.94 -17.18
C ASN A 199 -13.66 8.13 -16.09
N ASP A 200 -14.15 6.94 -16.42
CA ASP A 200 -14.87 6.06 -15.50
C ASP A 200 -13.91 5.34 -14.52
N ASN A 201 -12.63 5.17 -14.87
CA ASN A 201 -11.63 4.51 -14.03
C ASN A 201 -10.38 5.40 -13.85
N PRO A 202 -10.47 6.49 -13.07
CA PRO A 202 -9.33 7.37 -12.84
C PRO A 202 -8.19 6.61 -12.14
N PRO A 203 -6.91 7.01 -12.35
CA PRO A 203 -5.74 6.36 -11.74
C PRO A 203 -5.87 6.08 -10.25
N ARG A 204 -6.47 7.02 -9.51
CA ARG A 204 -6.76 6.89 -8.08
C ARG A 204 -7.67 5.71 -7.76
N GLU A 205 -8.71 5.48 -8.54
CA GLU A 205 -9.66 4.39 -8.28
C GLU A 205 -9.02 3.02 -8.57
N ARG A 206 -8.20 2.95 -9.61
CA ARG A 206 -7.43 1.74 -9.92
C ARG A 206 -6.45 1.39 -8.81
N PHE A 207 -5.76 2.38 -8.26
CA PHE A 207 -4.89 2.20 -7.10
C PHE A 207 -5.68 1.71 -5.87
N LEU A 208 -6.85 2.29 -5.59
CA LEU A 208 -7.69 1.86 -4.46
C LEU A 208 -8.16 0.41 -4.62
N LYS A 209 -8.63 0.02 -5.81
CA LYS A 209 -9.00 -1.38 -6.10
C LYS A 209 -7.83 -2.35 -5.87
N ALA A 210 -6.61 -1.95 -6.25
CA ALA A 210 -5.42 -2.76 -6.01
C ALA A 210 -5.08 -2.88 -4.51
N VAL A 211 -5.25 -1.79 -3.75
CA VAL A 211 -5.08 -1.80 -2.29
C VAL A 211 -6.12 -2.71 -1.62
N ASP A 212 -7.39 -2.63 -2.02
CA ASP A 212 -8.46 -3.47 -1.47
C ASP A 212 -8.19 -4.96 -1.72
N ALA A 213 -7.79 -5.32 -2.94
CA ALA A 213 -7.41 -6.68 -3.29
C ALA A 213 -6.20 -7.19 -2.48
N PHE A 214 -5.23 -6.30 -2.20
CA PHE A 214 -4.09 -6.61 -1.35
C PHE A 214 -4.50 -6.86 0.10
N VAL A 215 -5.39 -6.03 0.66
CA VAL A 215 -5.93 -6.19 2.02
C VAL A 215 -6.67 -7.52 2.15
N GLU A 216 -7.55 -7.85 1.20
CA GLU A 216 -8.28 -9.12 1.20
C GLU A 216 -7.32 -10.33 1.20
N LYS A 217 -6.24 -10.25 0.42
CA LYS A 217 -5.22 -11.29 0.39
C LYS A 217 -4.46 -11.39 1.71
N LEU A 218 -4.16 -10.27 2.37
CA LEU A 218 -3.53 -10.26 3.69
C LEU A 218 -4.42 -10.93 4.74
N GLU A 219 -5.72 -10.61 4.77
CA GLU A 219 -6.67 -11.21 5.71
C GLU A 219 -6.76 -12.73 5.55
N LYS A 220 -6.80 -13.23 4.30
CA LYS A 220 -6.75 -14.66 4.00
C LYS A 220 -5.48 -15.33 4.52
N LEU A 221 -4.33 -14.67 4.41
CA LEU A 221 -3.06 -15.20 4.93
C LEU A 221 -3.01 -15.19 6.46
N GLU A 222 -3.56 -14.17 7.10
CA GLU A 222 -3.60 -14.08 8.56
C GLU A 222 -4.52 -15.13 9.18
N THR A 223 -5.72 -15.31 8.60
CA THR A 223 -6.66 -16.35 9.03
C THR A 223 -6.05 -17.75 8.86
N ALA A 224 -5.39 -18.02 7.73
CA ALA A 224 -4.69 -19.29 7.50
C ALA A 224 -3.55 -19.54 8.52
N LYS A 225 -2.74 -18.52 8.83
CA LYS A 225 -1.69 -18.63 9.86
C LYS A 225 -2.26 -18.90 11.25
N ASN A 226 -3.33 -18.21 11.62
CA ASN A 226 -4.00 -18.40 12.91
C ASN A 226 -4.64 -19.78 13.04
N GLN A 227 -5.19 -20.33 11.96
CA GLN A 227 -5.73 -21.69 11.93
C GLN A 227 -4.62 -22.75 12.07
N LYS A 228 -3.48 -22.60 11.38
CA LYS A 228 -2.32 -23.49 11.53
C LYS A 228 -1.78 -23.49 12.95
N ALA A 229 -1.60 -22.31 13.55
CA ALA A 229 -1.16 -22.18 14.95
C ALA A 229 -2.13 -22.84 15.95
N LYS A 230 -3.45 -22.82 15.69
CA LYS A 230 -4.45 -23.54 16.50
C LYS A 230 -4.41 -25.06 16.28
N GLY A 231 -4.08 -25.52 15.07
CA GLY A 231 -3.94 -26.93 14.74
C GLY A 231 -2.70 -27.59 15.36
N GLU A 232 -1.58 -26.87 15.44
CA GLU A 232 -0.35 -27.34 16.08
C GLU A 232 -0.49 -27.44 17.61
N LYS A 233 -1.11 -26.45 18.27
CA LYS A 233 -1.40 -26.51 19.72
C LYS A 233 -2.27 -27.70 20.12
N ARG A 234 -3.22 -28.12 19.27
CA ARG A 234 -4.05 -29.31 19.52
C ARG A 234 -3.30 -30.64 19.40
N LYS A 235 -2.13 -30.68 18.77
CA LYS A 235 -1.30 -31.88 18.67
C LYS A 235 -0.36 -32.03 19.88
N THR A 236 0.12 -30.92 20.46
CA THR A 236 0.97 -30.94 21.66
C THR A 236 0.20 -31.24 22.94
N ASP A 237 -1.10 -30.90 23.01
CA ASP A 237 -1.94 -31.16 24.19
C ASP A 237 -2.52 -32.59 24.26
N LYS A 238 -2.16 -33.47 23.31
CA LYS A 238 -2.69 -34.85 23.18
C LYS A 238 -1.70 -35.95 23.56
N GLU A 239 -0.76 -35.69 24.48
CA GLU A 239 -0.02 -36.77 25.15
C GLU A 239 -0.06 -36.55 26.67
N PRO A 240 -0.88 -37.35 27.37
CA PRO A 240 -0.26 -38.30 28.28
C PRO A 240 -1.04 -39.63 28.36
N SER A 241 -0.37 -40.77 28.17
CA SER A 241 -0.82 -42.00 28.85
C SER A 241 0.30 -43.03 29.07
N LYS A 242 0.69 -43.14 30.35
CA LYS A 242 0.96 -44.36 31.13
C LYS A 242 2.00 -45.37 30.57
N LYS A 243 3.16 -45.44 31.24
CA LYS A 243 3.86 -46.73 31.47
C LYS A 243 3.97 -47.02 32.97
N ASN A 244 3.08 -47.89 33.42
CA ASN A 244 3.23 -48.71 34.64
C ASN A 244 4.33 -49.74 34.40
N VAL A 245 5.37 -49.82 35.26
CA VAL A 245 6.08 -51.09 35.50
C VAL A 245 6.49 -51.21 36.98
N LYS A 246 5.78 -52.16 37.61
CA LYS A 246 6.01 -52.98 38.82
C LYS A 246 7.25 -52.74 39.70
N LYS A 247 6.96 -52.60 41.00
CA LYS A 247 7.82 -53.02 42.13
C LYS A 247 8.21 -54.50 41.98
N GLN A 248 9.48 -54.82 42.16
CA GLN A 248 9.93 -56.15 42.59
C GLN A 248 10.56 -56.02 43.97
N GLN A 249 9.96 -56.72 44.93
CA GLN A 249 10.59 -57.11 46.18
C GLN A 249 11.53 -58.28 45.88
N THR A 250 12.77 -58.19 46.34
CA THR A 250 13.46 -59.31 47.01
C THR A 250 14.36 -58.72 48.08
#